data_AF-A0A382I415-F1
#
_entry.id   AF-A0A382I415-F1
#
_cell.length_a   1.000
_cell.length_b   1.000
_cell.length_c   1.000
_cell.angle_alpha   90.00
_cell.angle_beta   90.00
_cell.angle_gamma   90.00
#
_symmetry.space_group_name_H-M   'P 1'
#
loop_
_entity.id
_entity.type
_entity.pdbx_description
1 polymer ?
#
loop_
_entity_poly.entity_id
_entity_poly.type
_entity_poly.pdbx_seq_one_letter_code
_entity_poly.pdbx_strand_id
1 'polypeptide(L)'
;MSSAAEETRFWPRVGLYVTRASAAEFIERMGGSGHTLDEDLEEFVSPSIPDPTLLAKEVDTLFKEPYVSHDLSQENMAILNLMQFESDKKKFILERKGEGMTLDEAKDAYKTALHQTVFDSLPEETQERVRKQIEERASEEE
;
A
#
# COMPACT_ATOMS: atom_id res chain seq x y z
N MET A 1 -25.13 18.22 -0.47
CA MET A 1 -24.26 17.04 -0.32
C MET A 1 -23.31 17.02 -1.52
N SER A 2 -22.24 17.84 -1.49
CA SER A 2 -21.12 17.63 -2.42
C SER A 2 -20.34 16.46 -1.85
N SER A 3 -20.56 15.29 -2.44
CA SER A 3 -20.02 14.03 -1.97
C SER A 3 -18.52 13.95 -2.24
N ALA A 4 -17.75 13.30 -1.38
CA ALA A 4 -16.32 13.01 -1.54
C ALA A 4 -15.89 12.45 -2.93
N ALA A 5 -16.84 11.94 -3.73
CA ALA A 5 -16.65 11.60 -5.14
C ALA A 5 -16.27 12.79 -6.04
N GLU A 6 -16.65 14.03 -5.68
CA GLU A 6 -16.27 15.22 -6.46
C GLU A 6 -14.80 15.59 -6.27
N GLU A 7 -14.20 15.25 -5.12
CA GLU A 7 -12.85 15.65 -4.70
C GLU A 7 -11.75 14.64 -5.07
N THR A 8 -12.13 13.42 -5.47
CA THR A 8 -11.18 12.36 -5.82
C THR A 8 -11.29 11.93 -7.28
N ARG A 9 -10.17 11.47 -7.84
CA ARG A 9 -10.10 10.89 -9.19
C ARG A 9 -9.17 9.69 -9.21
N PHE A 10 -9.55 8.64 -9.92
CA PHE A 10 -8.67 7.49 -10.12
C PHE A 10 -7.54 7.89 -11.06
N TRP A 11 -6.29 7.81 -10.59
CA TRP A 11 -5.14 8.15 -11.40
C TRP A 11 -4.43 6.86 -11.86
N PRO A 12 -4.52 6.49 -13.16
CA PRO A 12 -4.00 5.21 -13.64
C PRO A 12 -2.52 4.98 -13.37
N ARG A 13 -1.71 6.05 -13.37
CA ARG A 13 -0.26 5.99 -13.11
C ARG A 13 0.06 5.42 -11.73
N VAL A 14 -0.71 5.79 -10.72
CA VAL A 14 -0.51 5.33 -9.34
C VAL A 14 -1.46 4.19 -8.98
N GLY A 15 -2.49 3.94 -9.80
CA GLY A 15 -3.46 2.87 -9.59
C GLY A 15 -4.41 3.11 -8.40
N LEU A 16 -4.55 4.35 -7.94
CA LEU A 16 -5.31 4.73 -6.76
C LEU A 16 -6.14 5.99 -7.00
N TYR A 17 -7.17 6.18 -6.17
CA TYR A 17 -7.88 7.45 -6.12
C TYR A 17 -7.05 8.49 -5.39
N VAL A 18 -6.94 9.68 -5.97
CA VAL A 18 -6.17 10.79 -5.43
C VAL A 18 -7.03 12.04 -5.34
N THR A 19 -6.75 12.87 -4.35
CA THR A 19 -7.14 14.28 -4.34
C THR A 19 -6.08 15.11 -5.06
N ARG A 20 -6.37 16.37 -5.39
CA ARG A 20 -5.36 17.29 -5.93
C ARG A 20 -4.14 17.42 -5.00
N ALA A 21 -4.38 17.45 -3.69
CA ALA A 21 -3.32 17.55 -2.69
C ALA A 21 -2.43 16.30 -2.68
N SER A 22 -3.04 15.10 -2.59
CA SER A 22 -2.26 13.86 -2.57
C SER A 22 -1.55 13.63 -3.91
N ALA A 23 -2.14 14.02 -5.04
CA ALA A 23 -1.49 13.96 -6.35
C ALA A 23 -0.23 14.85 -6.41
N ALA A 24 -0.27 16.06 -5.85
CA ALA A 24 0.90 16.93 -5.76
C ALA A 24 2.02 16.30 -4.92
N GLU A 25 1.69 15.69 -3.78
CA GLU A 25 2.66 14.95 -2.97
C GLU A 25 3.30 13.78 -3.73
N PHE A 26 2.50 13.04 -4.51
CA PHE A 26 3.02 11.96 -5.36
C PHE A 26 3.99 12.49 -6.42
N ILE A 27 3.69 13.63 -7.05
CA ILE A 27 4.57 14.27 -8.04
C ILE A 27 5.91 14.66 -7.41
N GLU A 28 5.89 15.25 -6.22
CA GLU A 28 7.11 15.64 -5.49
C GLU A 28 7.98 14.42 -5.19
N ARG A 29 7.38 13.31 -4.76
CA ARG A 29 8.11 12.05 -4.47
C ARG A 29 8.65 11.37 -5.72
N MET A 30 7.96 11.47 -6.85
CA MET A 30 8.39 10.87 -8.12
C MET A 30 9.60 11.60 -8.74
N GLY A 31 9.87 12.85 -8.34
CA GLY A 31 11.00 13.64 -8.83
C GLY A 31 12.37 13.27 -8.23
N GLY A 32 12.47 12.20 -7.44
CA GLY A 32 13.71 11.81 -6.76
C GLY A 32 14.80 11.31 -7.72
N SER A 33 16.01 11.85 -7.59
CA SER A 33 17.21 11.41 -8.31
C SER A 33 17.84 10.19 -7.62
N GLY A 34 17.64 9.00 -8.18
CA GLY A 34 18.43 7.81 -7.85
C GLY A 34 19.25 7.40 -9.06
N HIS A 35 20.44 6.84 -8.87
CA HIS A 35 21.15 6.11 -9.92
C HIS A 35 21.09 4.62 -9.58
N THR A 36 20.79 3.79 -10.57
CA THR A 36 20.88 2.33 -10.44
C THR A 36 22.11 1.86 -11.20
N LEU A 37 22.87 0.94 -10.61
CA LEU A 37 23.94 0.27 -11.34
C LEU A 37 23.29 -0.66 -12.36
N ASP A 38 23.56 -0.41 -13.63
CA ASP A 38 23.24 -1.35 -14.69
C ASP A 38 24.30 -2.47 -14.62
N GLU A 39 23.89 -3.67 -14.18
CA GLU A 39 24.79 -4.80 -13.99
C GLU A 39 25.37 -5.33 -15.31
N ASP A 40 24.72 -5.05 -16.45
CA ASP A 40 25.18 -5.47 -17.77
C ASP A 40 26.20 -4.49 -18.36
N LEU A 41 26.05 -3.20 -18.06
CA LEU A 41 26.92 -2.13 -18.56
C LEU A 41 27.98 -1.66 -17.55
N GLU A 42 27.93 -2.12 -16.30
CA GLU A 42 28.75 -1.65 -15.17
C GLU A 42 28.70 -0.12 -14.97
N GLU A 43 27.62 0.53 -15.43
CA GLU A 43 27.45 1.99 -15.41
C GLU A 43 26.26 2.41 -14.55
N PHE A 44 26.39 3.56 -13.90
CA PHE A 44 25.29 4.18 -13.16
C PHE A 44 24.33 4.86 -14.14
N VAL A 45 23.20 4.21 -14.42
CA VAL A 45 22.14 4.78 -15.26
C VAL A 45 21.18 5.59 -14.39
N SER A 46 20.78 6.75 -14.90
CA SER A 46 19.68 7.51 -14.31
C SER A 46 18.36 6.94 -14.84
N PRO A 47 17.42 6.56 -13.98
CA PRO A 47 16.08 6.22 -14.44
C PRO A 47 15.46 7.44 -15.11
N SER A 48 14.61 7.20 -16.10
CA SER A 48 13.83 8.25 -16.74
C SER A 48 12.82 8.81 -15.73
N ILE A 49 13.16 9.95 -15.11
CA ILE A 49 12.30 10.64 -14.16
C ILE A 49 11.22 11.39 -14.96
N PRO A 50 9.92 11.17 -14.70
CA PRO A 50 8.87 11.90 -15.39
C PRO A 50 8.97 13.39 -15.07
N ASP A 51 8.83 14.26 -16.08
CA ASP A 51 8.81 15.72 -15.87
C ASP A 51 7.64 16.10 -14.95
N PRO A 52 7.90 16.72 -13.78
CA PRO A 52 6.86 17.15 -12.84
C PRO A 52 5.81 18.05 -13.50
N THR A 53 6.19 18.86 -14.49
CA THR A 53 5.28 19.73 -15.25
C THR A 53 4.29 18.92 -16.09
N LEU A 54 4.75 17.81 -16.67
CA LEU A 54 3.87 16.90 -17.41
C LEU A 54 2.92 16.19 -16.47
N LEU A 55 3.41 15.72 -15.31
CA LEU A 55 2.57 15.08 -14.31
C LEU A 55 1.50 16.04 -13.76
N ALA A 56 1.84 17.31 -13.54
CA ALA A 56 0.88 18.32 -13.10
C ALA A 56 -0.24 18.55 -14.15
N LYS A 57 0.11 18.59 -15.44
CA LYS A 57 -0.87 18.69 -16.54
C LYS A 57 -1.75 17.44 -16.65
N GLU A 58 -1.17 16.27 -16.42
CA GLU A 58 -1.90 14.99 -16.37
C GLU A 58 -2.98 15.03 -15.28
N VAL A 59 -2.60 15.41 -14.07
CA VAL A 59 -3.53 15.59 -12.94
C VAL A 59 -4.57 16.67 -13.24
N ASP A 60 -4.19 17.81 -13.82
CA ASP A 60 -5.15 18.84 -14.18
C ASP A 60 -6.19 18.37 -15.19
N THR A 61 -5.81 17.51 -16.12
CA THR A 61 -6.72 16.90 -17.10
C THR A 61 -7.68 15.95 -16.40
N LEU A 62 -7.15 15.08 -15.53
CA LEU A 62 -7.90 14.13 -14.71
C LEU A 62 -9.06 14.78 -13.94
N PHE A 63 -8.83 15.96 -13.37
CA PHE A 63 -9.84 16.68 -12.58
C PHE A 63 -10.79 17.55 -13.42
N LYS A 64 -10.48 17.79 -14.70
CA LYS A 64 -11.39 18.46 -15.66
C LYS A 64 -12.38 17.49 -16.27
N GLU A 65 -12.02 16.21 -16.36
CA GLU A 65 -12.89 15.17 -16.89
C GLU A 65 -14.02 14.81 -15.91
N PRO A 66 -15.18 14.36 -16.43
CA PRO A 66 -16.25 13.82 -15.60
C PRO A 66 -15.75 12.70 -14.71
N TYR A 67 -16.31 12.59 -13.52
CA TYR A 67 -15.96 11.49 -12.61
C TYR A 67 -16.33 10.14 -13.23
N VAL A 68 -15.37 9.21 -13.22
CA VAL A 68 -15.56 7.82 -13.61
C VAL A 68 -15.11 6.94 -12.43
N SER A 69 -15.95 5.98 -12.07
CA SER A 69 -15.62 4.97 -11.07
C SER A 69 -14.80 3.86 -11.70
N HIS A 70 -13.67 3.55 -11.10
CA HIS A 70 -12.77 2.45 -11.40
C HIS A 70 -12.67 1.49 -10.21
N ASP A 71 -12.59 0.20 -10.52
CA ASP A 71 -12.23 -0.82 -9.55
C ASP A 71 -10.71 -0.79 -9.32
N LEU A 72 -10.31 -0.92 -8.07
CA LEU A 72 -8.90 -1.02 -7.69
C LEU A 72 -8.41 -2.45 -7.87
N SER A 73 -7.12 -2.62 -8.17
CA SER A 73 -6.52 -3.95 -8.22
C SER A 73 -6.55 -4.62 -6.83
N GLN A 74 -6.43 -5.94 -6.79
CA GLN A 74 -6.44 -6.68 -5.52
C GLN A 74 -5.29 -6.23 -4.61
N GLU A 75 -4.12 -5.95 -5.19
CA GLU A 75 -2.93 -5.50 -4.49
C GLU A 75 -3.15 -4.12 -3.87
N ASN A 76 -3.71 -3.17 -4.65
CA ASN A 76 -3.99 -1.83 -4.16
C ASN A 76 -5.08 -1.83 -3.08
N MET A 77 -6.10 -2.68 -3.22
CA MET A 77 -7.11 -2.90 -2.18
C MET A 77 -6.49 -3.49 -0.91
N ALA A 78 -5.58 -4.46 -1.03
CA ALA A 78 -4.89 -5.05 0.11
C ALA A 78 -4.05 -4.01 0.86
N ILE A 79 -3.33 -3.14 0.15
CA ILE A 79 -2.56 -2.04 0.73
C ILE A 79 -3.47 -1.09 1.51
N LEU A 80 -4.59 -0.67 0.92
CA LEU A 80 -5.54 0.23 1.60
C LEU A 80 -6.17 -0.42 2.84
N ASN A 81 -6.54 -1.70 2.76
CA ASN A 81 -7.08 -2.45 3.88
C ASN A 81 -6.05 -2.56 5.02
N LEU A 82 -4.78 -2.79 4.70
CA LEU A 82 -3.70 -2.84 5.67
C LEU A 82 -3.50 -1.50 6.37
N MET A 83 -3.43 -0.39 5.60
CA MET A 83 -3.32 0.96 6.15
C MET A 83 -4.49 1.29 7.09
N GLN A 84 -5.71 0.91 6.70
CA GLN A 84 -6.89 1.11 7.54
C GLN A 84 -6.79 0.30 8.84
N PHE A 85 -6.43 -0.98 8.74
CA PHE A 85 -6.25 -1.85 9.90
C PHE A 85 -5.21 -1.30 10.89
N GLU A 86 -4.09 -0.80 10.38
CA GLU A 86 -3.05 -0.17 11.20
C GLU A 86 -3.53 1.10 11.90
N SER A 87 -4.32 1.93 11.21
CA SER A 87 -4.91 3.13 11.79
C SER A 87 -5.88 2.80 12.94
N ASP A 88 -6.57 1.66 12.85
CA ASP A 88 -7.55 1.18 13.81
C ASP A 88 -6.93 0.41 15.00
N LYS A 89 -5.61 0.32 15.09
CA LYS A 89 -4.89 -0.42 16.15
C LYS A 89 -5.41 -0.13 17.56
N LYS A 90 -5.64 1.14 17.89
CA LYS A 90 -6.14 1.52 19.23
C LYS A 90 -7.54 0.96 19.48
N LYS A 91 -8.42 1.05 18.49
CA LYS A 91 -9.79 0.53 18.57
C LYS A 91 -9.76 -0.98 18.75
N PHE A 92 -9.00 -1.68 17.92
CA PHE A 92 -8.82 -3.14 18.01
C PHE A 92 -8.38 -3.56 19.42
N ILE A 93 -7.33 -2.93 19.98
CA ILE A 93 -6.81 -3.29 21.31
C ILE A 93 -7.87 -3.05 22.40
N LEU A 94 -8.62 -1.95 22.33
CA LEU A 94 -9.65 -1.64 23.32
C LEU A 94 -10.83 -2.62 23.26
N GLU A 95 -11.25 -3.03 22.07
CA GLU A 95 -12.28 -4.05 21.87
C GLU A 95 -11.86 -5.39 22.48
N ARG A 96 -10.63 -5.86 22.20
CA ARG A 96 -10.09 -7.10 22.78
C ARG A 96 -9.95 -7.07 24.30
N LYS A 97 -9.60 -5.91 24.86
CA LYS A 97 -9.62 -5.73 26.33
C LYS A 97 -11.04 -5.79 26.90
N GLY A 98 -12.03 -5.27 26.18
CA GLY A 98 -13.45 -5.38 26.55
C GLY A 98 -13.94 -6.83 26.56
N GLU A 99 -13.36 -7.69 25.72
CA GLU A 99 -13.60 -9.14 25.67
C GLU A 99 -12.90 -9.92 26.80
N GLY A 100 -12.14 -9.25 27.66
CA GLY A 100 -11.48 -9.86 28.82
C GLY A 100 -9.99 -10.18 28.63
N MET A 101 -9.39 -9.83 27.48
CA MET A 101 -7.94 -9.96 27.30
C MET A 101 -7.17 -8.94 28.14
N THR A 102 -5.99 -9.32 28.59
CA THR A 102 -5.02 -8.36 29.11
C THR A 102 -4.50 -7.45 28.00
N LEU A 103 -3.84 -6.36 28.38
CA LEU A 103 -3.27 -5.42 27.40
C LEU A 103 -2.22 -6.08 26.50
N ASP A 104 -1.39 -6.97 27.05
CA ASP A 104 -0.30 -7.57 26.30
C ASP A 104 -0.82 -8.69 25.38
N GLU A 105 -1.78 -9.50 25.85
CA GLU A 105 -2.51 -10.44 24.98
C GLU A 105 -3.20 -9.72 23.82
N ALA A 106 -3.87 -8.59 24.07
CA ALA A 106 -4.52 -7.80 23.03
C ALA A 106 -3.52 -7.23 22.00
N LYS A 107 -2.32 -6.83 22.44
CA LYS A 107 -1.25 -6.36 21.54
C LYS A 107 -0.69 -7.50 20.69
N ASP A 108 -0.52 -8.68 21.27
CA ASP A 108 0.00 -9.84 20.54
C ASP A 108 -1.06 -10.36 19.56
N ALA A 109 -2.33 -10.40 19.94
CA ALA A 109 -3.43 -10.68 19.03
C ALA A 109 -3.49 -9.69 17.85
N TYR A 110 -3.23 -8.40 18.09
CA TYR A 110 -3.12 -7.42 17.01
C TYR A 110 -1.97 -7.73 16.05
N LYS A 111 -0.78 -8.09 16.56
CA LYS A 111 0.36 -8.47 15.71
C LYS A 111 0.05 -9.70 14.88
N THR A 112 -0.55 -10.73 15.49
CA THR A 112 -0.97 -11.94 14.77
C THR A 112 -1.98 -11.62 13.67
N ALA A 113 -2.99 -10.80 13.96
CA ALA A 113 -3.97 -10.37 12.97
C ALA A 113 -3.34 -9.53 11.84
N LEU A 114 -2.39 -8.66 12.16
CA LEU A 114 -1.62 -7.89 11.18
C LEU A 114 -0.85 -8.82 10.23
N HIS A 115 -0.09 -9.77 10.80
CA HIS A 115 0.67 -10.74 10.02
C HIS A 115 -0.23 -11.59 9.12
N GLN A 116 -1.38 -12.02 9.64
CA GLN A 116 -2.36 -12.79 8.87
C GLN A 116 -2.93 -11.97 7.71
N THR A 117 -3.28 -10.71 7.96
CA THR A 117 -3.79 -9.81 6.92
C THR A 117 -2.79 -9.62 5.79
N VAL A 118 -1.52 -9.44 6.12
CA VAL A 118 -0.43 -9.37 5.12
C VAL A 118 -0.30 -10.70 4.38
N PHE A 119 -0.25 -11.82 5.10
CA PHE A 119 -0.10 -13.16 4.50
C PHE A 119 -1.23 -13.49 3.52
N ASP A 120 -2.48 -13.24 3.89
CA ASP A 120 -3.66 -13.50 3.08
C ASP A 120 -3.69 -12.66 1.80
N SER A 121 -3.01 -11.51 1.79
CA SER A 121 -2.88 -10.66 0.61
C SER A 121 -1.79 -11.09 -0.37
N LEU A 122 -0.92 -12.03 0.02
CA LEU A 122 0.16 -12.50 -0.84
C LEU A 122 -0.38 -13.46 -1.92
N PRO A 123 0.26 -13.52 -3.10
CA PRO A 123 -0.04 -14.54 -4.10
C PRO A 123 0.10 -15.95 -3.53
N GLU A 124 -0.70 -16.89 -4.01
CA GLU A 124 -0.76 -18.27 -3.50
C GLU A 124 0.61 -18.97 -3.49
N GLU A 125 1.38 -18.83 -4.58
CA GLU A 125 2.76 -19.35 -4.67
C GLU A 125 3.67 -18.78 -3.55
N THR A 126 3.49 -17.49 -3.22
CA THR A 126 4.26 -16.86 -2.15
C THR A 126 3.80 -17.36 -0.78
N GLN A 127 2.50 -17.57 -0.59
CA GLN A 127 1.95 -18.16 0.64
C GLN A 127 2.50 -19.56 0.89
N GLU A 128 2.53 -20.41 -0.15
CA GLU A 128 3.09 -21.76 -0.07
C GLU A 128 4.57 -21.74 0.30
N ARG A 129 5.36 -20.88 -0.36
CA ARG A 129 6.78 -20.71 -0.04
C ARG A 129 7.00 -20.28 1.42
N VAL A 130 6.21 -19.34 1.91
CA VAL A 130 6.30 -18.87 3.30
C VAL A 130 5.94 -19.98 4.28
N ARG A 131 4.89 -20.77 4.02
CA ARG A 131 4.51 -21.93 4.85
C ARG A 131 5.65 -22.94 4.93
N LYS A 132 6.24 -23.30 3.77
CA LYS A 132 7.36 -24.23 3.70
C LYS A 132 8.57 -23.73 4.52
N GLN A 133 8.89 -22.44 4.43
CA GLN A 133 9.99 -21.86 5.22
C GLN A 133 9.72 -21.89 6.73
N ILE A 134 8.46 -21.76 7.16
CA ILE A 134 8.08 -21.85 8.57
C ILE A 134 8.21 -23.31 9.05
N GLU A 135 7.76 -24.27 8.25
CA GLU A 135 7.88 -25.70 8.55
C GLU A 135 9.34 -26.15 8.63
N GLU A 136 10.19 -25.74 7.69
CA GLU A 136 11.63 -26.03 7.68
C GLU A 136 12.31 -25.52 8.96
N ARG A 137 12.06 -24.25 9.35
CA ARG A 137 12.62 -23.69 10.59
C ARG A 137 12.14 -24.41 11.83
N ALA A 138 10.86 -24.79 11.89
CA ALA A 138 10.33 -25.56 13.02
C ALA A 138 11.00 -26.94 13.13
N SER A 139 11.33 -27.56 11.99
CA SER A 139 12.03 -28.86 11.96
C SER A 139 13.53 -28.78 12.28
N GLU A 140 14.15 -27.61 12.15
CA GLU A 140 15.56 -27.38 12.53
C GLU A 140 15.73 -27.10 14.03
N GLU A 141 14.64 -26.75 14.73
CA GLU A 141 14.62 -26.46 16.17
C GLU A 141 14.26 -27.68 17.04
N GLU A 142 13.90 -28.82 16.44
CA GLU A 142 13.70 -30.14 17.09
C GLU A 142 14.95 -31.04 17.04
#